data_AF-A0A523VFC2-F1
#
_entry.id   AF-A0A523VFC2-F1
#
_cell.length_a   1.000
_cell.length_b   1.000
_cell.length_c   1.000
_cell.angle_alpha   90.00
_cell.angle_beta   90.00
_cell.angle_gamma   90.00
#
_symmetry.space_group_name_H-M   'P 1'
#
loop_
_entity.id
_entity.type
_entity.pdbx_description
1 polymer ?
#
loop_
_entity_poly.entity_id
_entity_poly.type
_entity_poly.pdbx_seq_one_letter_code
_entity_poly.pdbx_strand_id
1 'polypeptide(L)' 'YVNPLPHVLMLTAIVVMVSTLGVALAIVIAIYRRYNTLEEDEILEQRK' A
#
# COMPACT_ATOMS: atom_id res chain seq x y z
N TYR A 1 -7.29 -35.18 9.50
CA TYR A 1 -6.98 -34.10 10.47
C TYR A 1 -6.15 -33.06 9.73
N VAL A 2 -6.67 -31.85 9.53
CA VAL A 2 -5.94 -30.78 8.83
C VAL A 2 -4.95 -30.18 9.81
N ASN A 3 -3.66 -30.14 9.49
CA ASN A 3 -2.68 -29.48 10.35
C ASN A 3 -3.00 -27.97 10.40
N PRO A 4 -3.33 -27.41 11.58
CA PRO A 4 -3.81 -26.03 11.69
C PRO A 4 -2.71 -24.98 11.41
N LEU A 5 -1.43 -25.38 11.46
CA LEU A 5 -0.28 -24.52 11.25
C LEU A 5 -0.30 -23.82 9.87
N PRO A 6 -0.35 -24.54 8.72
CA PRO A 6 -0.42 -23.89 7.41
C PRO A 6 -1.73 -23.12 7.16
N HIS A 7 -2.84 -23.47 7.81
CA HIS A 7 -4.12 -22.78 7.61
C HIS A 7 -4.10 -21.35 8.18
N VAL A 8 -3.57 -21.19 9.40
CA VAL A 8 -3.43 -19.86 10.02
C VAL A 8 -2.41 -19.01 9.25
N LEU A 9 -1.29 -19.60 8.82
CA LEU A 9 -0.29 -18.90 8.01
C LEU A 9 -0.83 -18.44 6.65
N MET A 10 -1.74 -19.20 6.03
CA MET A 10 -2.43 -18.75 4.82
C MET A 10 -3.33 -17.55 5.10
N LEU A 11 -4.14 -17.60 6.16
CA LEU A 11 -5.05 -16.50 6.50
C LEU A 11 -4.30 -15.21 6.86
N THR A 12 -3.18 -15.32 7.58
CA THR A 12 -2.34 -14.16 7.91
C THR A 12 -1.69 -13.56 6.66
N ALA A 13 -1.18 -14.40 5.75
CA ALA A 13 -0.60 -13.93 4.50
C ALA A 13 -1.63 -13.15 3.66
N ILE A 14 -2.86 -13.64 3.56
CA ILE A 14 -3.95 -12.99 2.82
C ILE A 14 -4.25 -11.60 3.39
N VAL A 15 -4.47 -11.50 4.70
CA VAL A 15 -4.78 -10.21 5.35
C VAL A 15 -3.63 -9.22 5.24
N VAL A 16 -2.38 -9.68 5.41
CA VAL A 16 -1.20 -8.82 5.29
C VAL A 16 -1.09 -8.27 3.87
N MET A 17 -1.26 -9.10 2.83
CA MET A 17 -1.21 -8.64 1.44
C MET A 17 -2.27 -7.57 1.14
N VAL A 18 -3.53 -7.80 1.52
CA VAL A 18 -4.61 -6.84 1.28
C VAL A 18 -4.39 -5.54 2.05
N SER A 19 -3.88 -5.63 3.28
CA SER A 19 -3.57 -4.46 4.11
C SER A 19 -2.46 -3.61 3.49
N THR A 20 -1.36 -4.25 3.08
CA THR A 20 -0.23 -3.55 2.45
C THR A 20 -0.64 -2.88 1.13
N LEU A 21 -1.45 -3.56 0.31
CA LEU A 21 -1.98 -2.98 -0.93
C LEU A 21 -2.89 -1.78 -0.66
N GLY A 22 -3.80 -1.89 0.31
CA GLY A 22 -4.69 -0.79 0.69
C GLY A 22 -3.93 0.45 1.18
N VAL A 23 -2.90 0.25 2.01
CA VAL A 23 -2.05 1.35 2.50
C VAL A 23 -1.24 1.98 1.37
N ALA A 24 -0.64 1.16 0.49
CA ALA A 24 0.12 1.67 -0.66
C ALA A 24 -0.75 2.55 -1.57
N LEU A 25 -1.97 2.10 -1.89
CA LEU A 25 -2.91 2.88 -2.68
C LEU A 25 -3.36 4.16 -1.97
N ALA A 26 -3.61 4.11 -0.67
CA ALA A 26 -3.97 5.28 0.11
C ALA A 26 -2.87 6.36 0.07
N ILE A 27 -1.60 5.94 0.16
CA ILE A 27 -0.45 6.84 0.05
C ILE A 27 -0.36 7.47 -1.34
N VAL A 28 -0.49 6.67 -2.41
CA VAL A 28 -0.45 7.18 -3.79
C VAL A 28 -1.57 8.19 -4.03
N ILE A 29 -2.79 7.88 -3.59
CA ILE A 29 -3.93 8.80 -3.72
C ILE A 29 -3.68 10.08 -2.90
N ALA A 30 -3.12 9.97 -1.69
CA ALA A 30 -2.82 11.14 -0.86
C ALA A 30 -1.79 12.07 -1.52
N ILE A 31 -0.74 11.51 -2.13
CA ILE A 31 0.28 12.26 -2.87
C ILE A 31 -0.36 12.95 -4.07
N TYR A 32 -1.12 12.21 -4.87
CA TYR A 32 -1.81 12.76 -6.04
C TYR A 32 -2.77 13.88 -5.66
N ARG A 33 -3.54 13.75 -4.57
CA ARG A 33 -4.45 14.82 -4.12
C ARG A 33 -3.72 16.09 -3.66
N ARG A 34 -2.47 15.98 -3.21
CA ARG A 34 -1.70 17.13 -2.72
C ARG A 34 -0.95 17.85 -3.83
N TYR A 35 -0.32 17.10 -4.72
CA TYR A 35 0.57 17.65 -5.75
C TYR A 35 -0.07 17.66 -7.14
N ASN A 36 -1.22 17.00 -7.31
CA ASN A 36 -1.94 16.80 -8.58
C ASN A 36 -1.11 16.12 -9.69
N THR A 37 0.06 15.61 -9.30
CA THR A 37 1.07 14.96 -10.12
C THR A 37 1.72 13.84 -9.31
N LEU A 38 2.17 12.82 -10.02
CA LEU A 38 2.96 11.71 -9.47
C LEU A 38 4.42 11.81 -9.92
N GLU A 39 4.78 12.83 -10.70
CA GLU A 39 6.16 13.03 -11.14
C GLU A 39 7.00 13.62 -10.00
N GLU A 40 8.07 12.93 -9.63
CA GLU A 40 8.97 13.35 -8.55
C GLU A 40 9.58 14.73 -8.82
N ASP A 41 9.92 15.01 -10.08
CA ASP A 41 10.49 16.28 -10.51
C ASP A 41 9.54 17.46 -10.25
N GLU A 42 8.24 17.31 -10.58
CA GLU A 42 7.22 18.33 -10.34
C GLU A 42 6.91 18.52 -8.84
N ILE A 43 6.95 17.43 -8.05
CA ILE A 43 6.76 17.48 -6.59
C ILE A 43 7.92 18.24 -5.92
N LEU A 44 9.16 18.03 -6.39
CA LEU A 44 10.38 18.71 -5.92
C LEU A 44 10.37 20.20 -6.27
N GLU A 45 9.85 20.56 -7.44
CA GLU A 45 9.76 21.94 -7.90
C GLU A 45 8.72 22.76 -7.11
N GLN A 46 7.56 22.18 -6.77
CA GLN A 46 6.56 22.82 -5.89
C GLN A 46 7.02 23.03 -4.44
N ARG A 47 8.12 22.38 -4.02
CA ARG A 47 8.67 22.47 -2.67
C ARG A 47 9.78 23.52 -2.53
N LYS A 48 10.24 24.11 -3.64
CA LYS A 48 11.09 25.31 -3.63
C LYS A 48 10.27 26.57 -3.37
#